data_AF-A0A1D1XQK9-F1
#
_entry.id   AF-A0A1D1XQK9-F1
#
_cell.length_a   1.000
_cell.length_b   1.000
_cell.length_c   1.000
_cell.angle_alpha   90.00
_cell.angle_beta   90.00
_cell.angle_gamma   90.00
#
_symmetry.space_group_name_H-M   'P 1'
#
loop_
_entity.id
_entity.type
_entity.pdbx_description
1 polymer ?
#
loop_
_entity_poly.entity_id
_entity_poly.type
_entity_poly.pdbx_seq_one_letter_code
_entity_poly.pdbx_strand_id
1 'polypeptide(L)'
;MPSPLLPFLESPHSPAAAAATFPPPPTTTRPLGPHSVDEHWLLASLPPASPAAPCKPDAPPRSRRNHQVMFYILSVNYLLLSCTLDVLVCLHFCGGSVLCGSSVHCVDDVGGSAFEVDVAEEDWKTKRELLLQKRVRSVDVKEALRLQQENNFVILDVRPEAEFKEAHPQGAINVQIYRLIKEWTPWDIARRAAFLFFGILSGTEENPEFLKIVESKLEKDAKIIVACSSGGTMRPSQNFPEGQQSRSLIAAYLLVLNGYTNVFHLEGGLSTWFNEGLPSVAEE
;
A
#
# COMPACT_ATOMS: atom_id res chain seq x y z
N MET A 1 42.86 -67.11 17.56
CA MET A 1 41.59 -66.63 18.12
C MET A 1 40.74 -66.13 16.95
N PRO A 2 39.80 -66.94 16.43
CA PRO A 2 38.89 -66.51 15.38
C PRO A 2 37.70 -65.74 16.00
N SER A 3 37.41 -64.55 15.49
CA SER A 3 36.21 -63.80 15.86
C SER A 3 34.98 -64.38 15.15
N PRO A 4 33.81 -64.46 15.82
CA PRO A 4 32.66 -65.18 15.32
C PRO A 4 31.79 -64.30 14.41
N LEU A 5 31.32 -64.94 13.34
CA LEU A 5 30.20 -64.49 12.51
C LEU A 5 28.92 -64.45 13.36
N LEU A 6 28.15 -63.36 13.23
CA LEU A 6 26.75 -63.30 13.67
C LEU A 6 25.82 -63.03 12.47
N PRO A 7 24.57 -63.50 12.54
CA PRO A 7 23.86 -64.04 11.39
C PRO A 7 22.85 -63.06 10.79
N PHE A 8 22.55 -63.35 9.52
CA PHE A 8 21.38 -62.95 8.77
C PHE A 8 20.12 -62.88 9.64
N LEU A 9 19.51 -61.69 9.70
CA LEU A 9 18.13 -61.52 10.16
C LEU A 9 17.26 -61.36 8.91
N GLU A 10 16.59 -62.46 8.58
CA GLU A 10 15.62 -62.59 7.50
C GLU A 10 14.27 -62.09 8.03
N SER A 11 13.72 -61.03 7.44
CA SER A 11 12.35 -60.58 7.72
C SER A 11 11.35 -61.35 6.85
N PRO A 12 10.24 -61.86 7.42
CA PRO A 12 9.24 -62.62 6.69
C PRO A 12 8.20 -61.72 5.98
N HIS A 13 8.00 -62.03 4.71
CA HIS A 13 6.78 -62.04 3.89
C HIS A 13 5.48 -61.29 4.28
N SER A 14 5.02 -60.50 3.30
CA SER A 14 3.63 -60.37 2.75
C SER A 14 2.61 -59.43 3.42
N PRO A 15 1.55 -58.95 2.72
CA PRO A 15 1.17 -59.14 1.30
C PRO A 15 0.82 -57.85 0.52
N ALA A 16 0.57 -58.07 -0.78
CA ALA A 16 0.06 -57.14 -1.76
C ALA A 16 -1.38 -56.65 -1.52
N ALA A 17 -1.70 -55.57 -2.26
CA ALA A 17 -3.03 -55.13 -2.74
C ALA A 17 -3.94 -54.35 -1.78
N ALA A 18 -4.06 -53.04 -2.07
CA ALA A 18 -5.35 -52.35 -2.17
C ALA A 18 -5.16 -51.03 -2.93
N ALA A 19 -5.46 -51.04 -4.22
CA ALA A 19 -5.67 -49.83 -5.01
C ALA A 19 -6.91 -49.12 -4.46
N ALA A 20 -6.73 -47.95 -3.86
CA ALA A 20 -7.84 -47.10 -3.45
C ALA A 20 -8.46 -46.47 -4.70
N THR A 21 -9.57 -47.04 -5.15
CA THR A 21 -10.49 -46.47 -6.12
C THR A 21 -11.01 -45.14 -5.58
N PHE A 22 -10.62 -44.03 -6.20
CA PHE A 22 -11.20 -42.72 -5.94
C PHE A 22 -12.69 -42.74 -6.29
N PRO A 23 -13.60 -42.24 -5.42
CA PRO A 23 -14.99 -42.02 -5.82
C PRO A 23 -15.06 -40.89 -6.87
N PRO A 24 -15.87 -41.02 -7.93
CA PRO A 24 -16.08 -39.93 -8.88
C PRO A 24 -16.79 -38.74 -8.22
N PRO A 25 -16.55 -37.50 -8.69
CA PRO A 25 -17.16 -36.31 -8.15
C PRO A 25 -18.70 -36.31 -8.37
N PRO A 26 -19.48 -35.69 -7.46
CA PRO A 26 -20.93 -35.66 -7.59
C PRO A 26 -21.36 -34.79 -8.77
N THR A 27 -22.11 -35.41 -9.69
CA THR A 27 -22.81 -34.76 -10.80
C THR A 27 -23.89 -33.83 -10.25
N THR A 28 -23.68 -32.51 -10.33
CA THR A 28 -24.73 -31.52 -10.04
C THR A 28 -25.78 -31.56 -11.14
N THR A 29 -26.87 -32.29 -10.89
CA THR A 29 -28.11 -32.18 -11.65
C THR A 29 -28.79 -30.86 -11.30
N ARG A 30 -28.76 -29.92 -12.25
CA ARG A 30 -29.51 -28.67 -12.24
C ARG A 30 -31.01 -28.99 -12.33
N PRO A 31 -31.86 -28.62 -11.34
CA PRO A 31 -33.28 -28.81 -11.48
C PRO A 31 -33.85 -27.83 -12.52
N LEU A 32 -34.53 -28.40 -13.52
CA LEU A 32 -35.40 -27.69 -14.44
C LEU A 32 -36.66 -27.28 -13.67
N GLY A 33 -36.86 -25.97 -13.49
CA GLY A 33 -38.12 -25.43 -12.96
C GLY A 33 -39.23 -25.55 -14.01
N PRO A 34 -40.46 -25.92 -13.60
CA PRO A 34 -41.60 -25.98 -14.51
C PRO A 34 -42.20 -24.60 -14.78
N HIS A 35 -42.78 -24.53 -15.98
CA HIS A 35 -43.51 -23.41 -16.55
C HIS A 35 -44.79 -23.04 -15.78
N SER A 36 -45.11 -21.75 -15.92
CA SER A 36 -46.43 -21.10 -15.97
C SER A 36 -47.38 -21.26 -14.78
N VAL A 37 -47.65 -20.15 -14.09
CA VAL A 37 -49.02 -19.62 -13.94
C VAL A 37 -49.00 -18.15 -13.50
N ASP A 38 -49.90 -17.40 -14.12
CA ASP A 38 -50.63 -16.22 -13.64
C ASP A 38 -49.93 -14.84 -13.64
N GLU A 39 -50.05 -14.19 -14.81
CA GLU A 39 -50.30 -12.76 -14.88
C GLU A 39 -51.61 -12.43 -14.14
N HIS A 40 -51.54 -11.50 -13.19
CA HIS A 40 -52.50 -10.42 -12.92
C HIS A 40 -52.25 -9.88 -11.50
N TRP A 41 -52.32 -8.55 -11.37
CA TRP A 41 -52.25 -7.75 -10.13
C TRP A 41 -50.85 -7.36 -9.62
N LEU A 42 -50.34 -6.23 -10.14
CA LEU A 42 -50.10 -5.01 -9.35
C LEU A 42 -49.68 -3.86 -10.27
N LEU A 43 -50.68 -3.25 -10.91
CA LEU A 43 -50.63 -1.86 -11.34
C LEU A 43 -50.67 -0.99 -10.08
N ALA A 44 -49.53 -0.39 -9.72
CA ALA A 44 -49.50 0.80 -8.88
C ALA A 44 -48.19 1.59 -9.09
N SER A 45 -48.32 2.69 -9.82
CA SER A 45 -47.63 3.95 -9.51
C SER A 45 -46.14 4.06 -9.87
N LEU A 46 -45.82 4.03 -11.16
CA LEU A 46 -44.66 4.75 -11.67
C LEU A 46 -44.88 6.28 -11.48
N PRO A 47 -43.93 7.03 -10.88
CA PRO A 47 -44.03 8.48 -10.86
C PRO A 47 -43.88 9.06 -12.27
N PRO A 48 -44.69 10.06 -12.67
CA PRO A 48 -44.64 10.63 -14.01
C PRO A 48 -43.34 11.37 -14.28
N ALA A 49 -42.85 11.22 -15.51
CA ALA A 49 -41.74 11.96 -16.08
C ALA A 49 -41.92 13.47 -15.88
N SER A 50 -40.92 14.11 -15.29
CA SER A 50 -40.86 15.56 -15.11
C SER A 50 -40.80 16.26 -16.48
N PRO A 51 -41.61 17.31 -16.73
CA PRO A 51 -41.61 18.01 -18.00
C PRO A 51 -40.32 18.80 -18.20
N ALA A 52 -39.79 18.72 -19.42
CA ALA A 52 -38.64 19.46 -19.90
C ALA A 52 -38.74 20.96 -19.57
N ALA A 53 -37.70 21.48 -18.93
CA ALA A 53 -37.57 22.90 -18.67
C ALA A 53 -37.44 23.69 -20.01
N PRO A 54 -38.13 24.84 -20.15
CA PRO A 54 -38.05 25.67 -21.34
C PRO A 54 -36.67 26.32 -21.49
N CYS A 55 -36.12 26.26 -22.70
CA CYS A 55 -34.91 26.97 -23.12
C CYS A 55 -35.02 28.46 -22.80
N LYS A 56 -34.12 28.97 -21.94
CA LYS A 56 -33.94 30.40 -21.73
C LYS A 56 -33.27 31.03 -22.95
N PRO A 57 -33.69 32.22 -23.38
CA PRO A 57 -33.06 32.95 -24.48
C PRO A 57 -31.66 33.43 -24.09
N ASP A 58 -30.82 33.51 -25.13
CA ASP A 58 -29.40 33.82 -25.10
C ASP A 58 -29.03 35.07 -24.28
N ALA A 59 -28.00 34.93 -23.46
CA ALA A 59 -27.36 36.04 -22.77
C ALA A 59 -26.63 36.94 -23.79
N PRO A 60 -26.71 38.28 -23.65
CA PRO A 60 -26.01 39.21 -24.53
C PRO A 60 -24.48 39.12 -24.36
N PRO A 61 -23.70 39.46 -25.40
CA PRO A 61 -22.26 39.25 -25.43
C PRO A 61 -21.55 40.03 -24.34
N ARG A 62 -20.82 39.30 -23.49
CA ARG A 62 -19.93 39.85 -22.46
C ARG A 62 -18.85 40.70 -23.15
N SER A 63 -18.83 41.98 -22.82
CA SER A 63 -17.96 42.97 -23.46
C SER A 63 -16.48 42.56 -23.40
N ARG A 64 -15.86 42.39 -24.58
CA ARG A 64 -14.41 42.39 -24.77
C ARG A 64 -13.84 43.76 -24.43
N ARG A 65 -13.61 44.02 -23.16
CA ARG A 65 -12.79 45.12 -22.66
C ARG A 65 -12.34 44.66 -21.29
N ASN A 66 -11.15 44.04 -21.22
CA ASN A 66 -10.29 43.90 -20.03
C ASN A 66 -9.13 42.88 -20.21
N HIS A 67 -9.05 42.14 -21.32
CA HIS A 67 -7.90 41.25 -21.57
C HIS A 67 -6.61 41.98 -22.00
N GLN A 68 -6.68 43.23 -22.47
CA GLN A 68 -5.49 43.95 -22.90
C GLN A 68 -4.66 44.54 -21.74
N VAL A 69 -5.26 44.73 -20.56
CA VAL A 69 -4.58 45.37 -19.41
C VAL A 69 -3.84 44.33 -18.55
N MET A 70 -4.36 43.10 -18.46
CA MET A 70 -3.73 42.03 -17.66
C MET A 70 -2.46 41.45 -18.31
N PHE A 71 -2.36 41.45 -19.64
CA PHE A 71 -1.13 41.03 -20.31
C PHE A 71 0.01 42.05 -20.15
N TYR A 72 -0.31 43.34 -20.05
CA TYR A 72 0.71 44.38 -19.90
C TYR A 72 1.37 44.33 -18.51
N ILE A 73 0.59 44.13 -17.45
CA ILE A 73 1.09 44.08 -16.07
C ILE A 73 1.96 42.84 -15.82
N LEU A 74 1.64 41.70 -16.44
CA LEU A 74 2.44 40.47 -16.33
C LEU A 74 3.77 40.55 -17.10
N SER A 75 3.83 41.31 -18.20
CA SER A 75 5.07 41.47 -18.99
C SER A 75 6.12 42.40 -18.33
N VAL A 76 5.68 43.44 -17.61
CA VAL A 76 6.59 44.41 -16.98
C VAL A 76 7.23 43.86 -15.71
N ASN A 77 6.54 42.98 -14.96
CA ASN A 77 7.10 42.33 -13.77
C ASN A 77 8.10 41.21 -14.11
N TYR A 78 7.93 40.49 -15.22
CA TYR A 78 8.88 39.44 -15.63
C TYR A 78 10.23 40.03 -16.10
N LEU A 79 10.22 41.25 -16.65
CA LEU A 79 11.43 41.96 -17.09
C LEU A 79 12.22 42.59 -15.94
N LEU A 80 11.55 42.97 -14.83
CA LEU A 80 12.22 43.50 -13.63
C LEU A 80 12.82 42.37 -12.75
N LEU A 81 12.23 41.17 -12.77
CA LEU A 81 12.71 40.03 -11.99
C LEU A 81 13.90 39.31 -12.64
N SER A 82 14.03 39.37 -13.98
CA SER A 82 15.20 38.84 -14.69
C SER A 82 16.44 39.72 -14.53
N CYS A 83 16.29 41.05 -14.54
CA CYS A 83 17.41 41.98 -14.36
C CYS A 83 18.07 41.94 -12.97
N THR A 84 17.43 41.37 -11.94
CA THR A 84 17.99 41.31 -10.58
C THR A 84 18.72 40.00 -10.28
N LEU A 85 18.42 38.90 -10.99
CA LEU A 85 19.16 37.64 -10.84
C LEU A 85 20.51 37.64 -11.57
N ASP A 86 20.63 38.31 -12.72
CA ASP A 86 21.90 38.35 -13.47
C ASP A 86 23.02 39.12 -12.76
N VAL A 87 22.67 40.12 -11.93
CA VAL A 87 23.65 40.89 -11.15
C VAL A 87 24.17 40.09 -9.93
N LEU A 88 23.35 39.19 -9.37
CA LEU A 88 23.73 38.39 -8.20
C LEU A 88 24.64 37.21 -8.56
N VAL A 89 24.51 36.65 -9.77
CA VAL A 89 25.38 35.56 -10.26
C VAL A 89 26.79 36.05 -10.62
N CYS A 90 26.95 37.31 -11.03
CA CYS A 90 28.26 37.87 -11.35
C CYS A 90 29.14 38.21 -10.12
N LEU A 91 28.56 38.46 -8.94
CA LEU A 91 29.35 38.77 -7.74
C LEU A 91 29.89 37.53 -7.01
N HIS A 92 29.40 36.33 -7.30
CA HIS A 92 29.85 35.11 -6.62
C HIS A 92 30.91 34.31 -7.40
N PHE A 93 31.19 34.67 -8.66
CA PHE A 93 32.07 33.90 -9.56
C PHE A 93 33.41 34.56 -9.92
N CYS A 94 33.73 35.72 -9.34
CA CYS A 94 35.02 36.40 -9.57
C CYS A 94 35.76 36.62 -8.25
N GLY A 95 36.31 35.53 -7.70
CA GLY A 95 37.15 35.55 -6.53
C GLY A 95 38.00 34.29 -6.39
N GLY A 96 39.07 34.18 -7.18
CA GLY A 96 40.19 33.29 -6.88
C GLY A 96 40.55 32.31 -8.00
N SER A 97 41.53 32.69 -8.83
CA SER A 97 42.44 31.72 -9.44
C SER A 97 43.48 31.27 -8.41
N VAL A 98 43.98 30.03 -8.49
CA VAL A 98 45.41 29.63 -8.46
C VAL A 98 45.59 28.14 -8.08
N LEU A 99 46.07 27.39 -9.09
CA LEU A 99 47.10 26.33 -9.07
C LEU A 99 46.82 24.85 -8.70
N CYS A 100 47.13 24.04 -9.72
CA CYS A 100 48.12 22.96 -9.74
C CYS A 100 47.68 21.55 -9.34
N GLY A 101 47.93 20.63 -10.27
CA GLY A 101 47.53 19.25 -10.19
C GLY A 101 48.33 18.40 -9.20
N SER A 102 47.67 17.32 -8.79
CA SER A 102 48.22 16.04 -8.39
C SER A 102 47.07 15.04 -8.43
N SER A 103 47.34 13.84 -8.95
CA SER A 103 46.38 12.73 -9.03
C SER A 103 45.64 12.53 -7.70
N VAL A 104 44.32 12.69 -7.74
CA VAL A 104 43.45 12.26 -6.65
C VAL A 104 42.78 10.97 -7.12
N HIS A 105 43.14 9.88 -6.45
CA HIS A 105 42.37 8.65 -6.44
C HIS A 105 40.91 8.98 -6.11
N CYS A 106 39.97 8.62 -6.98
CA CYS A 106 38.57 8.56 -6.60
C CYS A 106 38.42 7.35 -5.68
N VAL A 107 38.47 7.59 -4.37
CA VAL A 107 37.85 6.69 -3.40
C VAL A 107 36.36 7.01 -3.48
N ASP A 108 35.56 6.02 -3.87
CA ASP A 108 34.11 6.08 -3.84
C ASP A 108 33.63 6.14 -2.38
N ASP A 109 33.79 7.30 -1.74
CA ASP A 109 33.02 7.67 -0.55
C ASP A 109 31.64 8.15 -1.02
N VAL A 110 30.78 7.20 -1.38
CA VAL A 110 29.32 7.41 -1.29
C VAL A 110 28.96 7.36 0.19
N GLY A 111 29.36 8.42 0.89
CA GLY A 111 28.76 8.84 2.14
C GLY A 111 27.27 9.02 1.87
N GLY A 112 26.47 8.24 2.60
CA GLY A 112 25.02 8.35 2.59
C GLY A 112 24.60 9.75 2.97
N SER A 113 24.36 10.60 1.98
CA SER A 113 23.44 11.71 2.15
C SER A 113 22.08 11.08 2.33
N ALA A 114 21.53 11.18 3.55
CA ALA A 114 20.13 11.02 3.82
C ALA A 114 19.37 12.00 2.90
N PHE A 115 19.03 11.52 1.71
CA PHE A 115 18.01 12.11 0.87
C PHE A 115 16.72 11.87 1.67
N GLU A 116 16.23 12.90 2.36
CA GLU A 116 14.85 12.90 2.89
C GLU A 116 13.92 12.81 1.69
N VAL A 117 13.72 11.59 1.22
CA VAL A 117 12.68 11.23 0.26
C VAL A 117 11.38 11.62 0.95
N ASP A 118 10.61 12.55 0.38
CA ASP A 118 9.21 12.65 0.75
C ASP A 118 8.50 11.40 0.23
N VAL A 119 8.45 10.38 1.09
CA VAL A 119 7.91 9.05 0.78
C VAL A 119 6.44 9.14 0.38
N ALA A 120 5.73 10.20 0.75
CA ALA A 120 4.33 10.38 0.41
C ALA A 120 4.14 10.68 -1.09
N GLU A 121 5.02 11.48 -1.69
CA GLU A 121 4.85 11.99 -3.06
C GLU A 121 5.37 11.05 -4.16
N GLU A 122 6.19 10.07 -3.80
CA GLU A 122 6.75 9.15 -4.79
C GLU A 122 5.69 8.28 -5.49
N ASP A 123 5.85 8.15 -6.81
CA ASP A 123 4.98 7.33 -7.64
C ASP A 123 5.02 5.85 -7.22
N TRP A 124 3.85 5.20 -7.31
CA TRP A 124 3.71 3.80 -6.90
C TRP A 124 4.66 2.87 -7.65
N LYS A 125 4.92 3.16 -8.93
CA LYS A 125 5.86 2.41 -9.76
C LYS A 125 7.25 2.33 -9.15
N THR A 126 7.78 3.45 -8.66
CA THR A 126 9.11 3.54 -8.03
C THR A 126 9.14 2.75 -6.73
N LYS A 127 8.11 2.93 -5.88
CA LYS A 127 7.97 2.17 -4.61
C LYS A 127 7.96 0.67 -4.86
N ARG A 128 7.18 0.22 -5.85
CA ARG A 128 7.10 -1.18 -6.27
C ARG A 128 8.44 -1.71 -6.77
N GLU A 129 9.14 -0.94 -7.60
CA GLU A 129 10.45 -1.34 -8.13
C GLU A 129 11.47 -1.56 -7.00
N LEU A 130 11.49 -0.68 -6.01
CA LEU A 130 12.35 -0.84 -4.83
C LEU A 130 11.98 -2.08 -4.00
N LEU A 131 10.69 -2.32 -3.78
CA LEU A 131 10.21 -3.52 -3.07
C LEU A 131 10.61 -4.82 -3.80
N LEU A 132 10.53 -4.82 -5.13
CA LEU A 132 10.95 -5.95 -5.96
C LEU A 132 12.49 -6.13 -5.94
N GLN A 133 13.25 -5.04 -6.02
CA GLN A 133 14.71 -5.06 -5.93
C GLN A 133 15.16 -5.65 -4.59
N LYS A 134 14.47 -5.29 -3.51
CA LYS A 134 14.73 -5.76 -2.14
C LYS A 134 14.10 -7.12 -1.84
N ARG A 135 13.49 -7.76 -2.85
CA ARG A 135 12.92 -9.11 -2.81
C ARG A 135 11.86 -9.30 -1.72
N VAL A 136 11.07 -8.27 -1.45
CA VAL A 136 9.91 -8.37 -0.56
C VAL A 136 8.93 -9.38 -1.15
N ARG A 137 8.59 -10.41 -0.38
CA ARG A 137 7.70 -11.48 -0.83
C ARG A 137 6.29 -11.25 -0.33
N SER A 138 5.31 -11.41 -1.22
CA SER A 138 3.91 -11.56 -0.84
C SER A 138 3.67 -12.98 -0.33
N VAL A 139 3.02 -13.10 0.83
CA VAL A 139 2.60 -14.36 1.44
C VAL A 139 1.08 -14.44 1.47
N ASP A 140 0.55 -15.62 1.21
CA ASP A 140 -0.87 -15.90 1.38
C ASP A 140 -1.20 -16.05 2.88
N VAL A 141 -2.47 -15.92 3.23
CA VAL A 141 -2.95 -15.86 4.60
C VAL A 141 -2.68 -17.17 5.36
N LYS A 142 -2.94 -18.33 4.75
CA LYS A 142 -2.63 -19.65 5.34
C LYS A 142 -1.13 -19.85 5.53
N GLU A 143 -0.35 -19.39 4.57
CA GLU A 143 1.11 -19.47 4.65
C GLU A 143 1.64 -18.54 5.73
N ALA A 144 1.06 -17.34 5.91
CA ALA A 144 1.42 -16.43 6.97
C ALA A 144 1.18 -17.04 8.36
N LEU A 145 0.06 -17.74 8.56
CA LEU A 145 -0.20 -18.50 9.81
C LEU A 145 0.85 -19.59 10.04
N ARG A 146 1.19 -20.35 8.98
CA ARG A 146 2.24 -21.38 9.06
C ARG A 146 3.60 -20.77 9.42
N LEU A 147 3.97 -19.67 8.79
CA LEU A 147 5.22 -18.95 9.05
C LEU A 147 5.26 -18.38 10.47
N GLN A 148 4.12 -17.91 10.98
CA GLN A 148 4.00 -17.43 12.36
C GLN A 148 4.27 -18.55 13.36
N GLN A 149 3.69 -19.75 13.14
CA GLN A 149 3.84 -20.90 14.04
C GLN A 149 5.21 -21.59 13.93
N GLU A 150 5.71 -21.81 12.72
CA GLU A 150 6.92 -22.60 12.47
C GLU A 150 8.20 -21.77 12.58
N ASN A 151 8.15 -20.50 12.16
CA ASN A 151 9.35 -19.68 11.97
C ASN A 151 9.38 -18.41 12.83
N ASN A 152 8.42 -18.29 13.77
CA ASN A 152 8.27 -17.17 14.71
C ASN A 152 8.24 -15.80 14.02
N PHE A 153 7.50 -15.71 12.91
CA PHE A 153 7.29 -14.45 12.21
C PHE A 153 6.34 -13.55 13.01
N VAL A 154 6.63 -12.25 13.04
CA VAL A 154 5.78 -11.27 13.69
C VAL A 154 4.90 -10.59 12.66
N ILE A 155 3.59 -10.58 12.89
CA ILE A 155 2.64 -9.85 12.06
C ILE A 155 2.56 -8.41 12.56
N LEU A 156 2.85 -7.45 11.69
CA LEU A 156 2.74 -6.02 11.93
C LEU A 156 1.44 -5.50 11.33
N ASP A 157 0.48 -5.16 12.19
CA ASP A 157 -0.78 -4.54 11.77
C ASP A 157 -0.61 -3.02 11.69
N VAL A 158 -0.78 -2.47 10.49
CA VAL A 158 -0.62 -1.02 10.23
C VAL A 158 -1.94 -0.24 10.22
N ARG A 159 -3.04 -0.89 10.59
CA ARG A 159 -4.36 -0.25 10.73
C ARG A 159 -4.38 0.68 11.96
N PRO A 160 -5.29 1.67 11.99
CA PRO A 160 -5.52 2.47 13.19
C PRO A 160 -5.89 1.59 14.38
N GLU A 161 -5.51 2.03 15.57
CA GLU A 161 -5.71 1.29 16.84
C GLU A 161 -7.17 0.85 17.07
N ALA A 162 -8.16 1.63 16.60
CA ALA A 162 -9.57 1.26 16.69
C ALA A 162 -9.90 -0.05 15.94
N GLU A 163 -9.38 -0.22 14.71
CA GLU A 163 -9.58 -1.45 13.92
C GLU A 163 -8.82 -2.65 14.53
N PHE A 164 -7.73 -2.39 15.25
CA PHE A 164 -6.93 -3.43 15.90
C PHE A 164 -7.66 -4.00 17.12
N LYS A 165 -8.30 -3.15 17.92
CA LYS A 165 -9.04 -3.58 19.11
C LYS A 165 -10.21 -4.50 18.77
N GLU A 166 -10.92 -4.22 17.68
CA GLU A 166 -12.05 -5.03 17.24
C GLU A 166 -11.66 -6.47 16.92
N ALA A 167 -10.61 -6.67 16.11
CA ALA A 167 -10.07 -7.99 15.78
C ALA A 167 -8.69 -7.87 15.13
N HIS A 168 -7.75 -8.72 15.57
CA HIS A 168 -6.43 -8.86 14.97
C HIS A 168 -5.89 -10.30 15.07
N PRO A 169 -4.89 -10.69 14.26
CA PRO A 169 -4.25 -12.00 14.39
C PRO A 169 -3.57 -12.18 15.74
N GLN A 170 -3.57 -13.38 16.29
CA GLN A 170 -2.92 -13.66 17.58
C GLN A 170 -1.43 -13.33 17.53
N GLY A 171 -0.92 -12.59 18.52
CA GLY A 171 0.50 -12.20 18.58
C GLY A 171 0.92 -11.13 17.56
N ALA A 172 -0.04 -10.48 16.88
CA ALA A 172 0.24 -9.33 16.03
C ALA A 172 0.58 -8.09 16.87
N ILE A 173 1.45 -7.23 16.33
CA ILE A 173 1.81 -5.96 16.92
C ILE A 173 1.15 -4.83 16.11
N ASN A 174 0.41 -3.95 16.78
CA ASN A 174 -0.11 -2.75 16.16
C ASN A 174 0.94 -1.63 16.09
N VAL A 175 1.13 -1.08 14.88
CA VAL A 175 1.80 0.19 14.66
C VAL A 175 1.11 0.93 13.51
N GLN A 176 0.24 1.88 13.86
CA GLN A 176 -0.50 2.67 12.87
C GLN A 176 0.40 3.59 12.02
N ILE A 177 0.28 3.46 10.70
CA ILE A 177 0.92 4.34 9.72
C ILE A 177 0.11 5.61 9.47
N TYR A 178 -1.22 5.50 9.43
CA TYR A 178 -2.13 6.63 9.28
C TYR A 178 -2.94 6.83 10.56
N ARG A 179 -3.03 8.09 11.01
CA ARG A 179 -3.82 8.50 12.17
C ARG A 179 -4.99 9.36 11.71
N LEU A 180 -6.09 9.33 12.45
CA LEU A 180 -7.13 10.34 12.27
C LEU A 180 -6.59 11.70 12.71
N ILE A 181 -6.89 12.74 11.93
CA ILE A 181 -6.56 14.13 12.28
C ILE A 181 -7.32 14.50 13.57
N LYS A 182 -6.65 14.36 14.71
CA LYS A 182 -7.18 14.74 16.04
C LYS A 182 -6.73 16.14 16.45
N GLU A 183 -5.67 16.64 15.82
CA GLU A 183 -4.99 17.86 16.23
C GLU A 183 -5.68 19.10 15.61
N TRP A 184 -5.61 20.20 16.36
CA TRP A 184 -6.17 21.50 16.00
C TRP A 184 -5.07 22.47 15.56
N THR A 185 -4.07 21.95 14.85
CA THR A 185 -3.02 22.76 14.24
C THR A 185 -3.62 23.52 13.04
N PRO A 186 -3.19 24.76 12.74
CA PRO A 186 -3.74 25.50 11.59
C PRO A 186 -3.67 24.75 10.27
N TRP A 187 -2.61 23.96 10.06
CA TRP A 187 -2.44 23.10 8.89
C TRP A 187 -3.45 21.94 8.85
N ASP A 188 -3.69 21.30 9.99
CA ASP A 188 -4.64 20.18 10.11
C ASP A 188 -6.09 20.62 9.95
N ILE A 189 -6.42 21.82 10.44
CA ILE A 189 -7.72 22.45 10.21
C ILE A 189 -7.91 22.72 8.73
N ALA A 190 -6.89 23.26 8.05
CA ALA A 190 -6.94 23.51 6.61
C ALA A 190 -7.09 22.19 5.82
N ARG A 191 -6.33 21.15 6.16
CA ARG A 191 -6.40 19.83 5.53
C ARG A 191 -7.76 19.17 5.76
N ARG A 192 -8.29 19.25 6.99
CA ARG A 192 -9.62 18.75 7.34
C ARG A 192 -10.73 19.52 6.62
N ALA A 193 -10.62 20.83 6.49
CA ALA A 193 -11.56 21.66 5.73
C ALA A 193 -11.52 21.31 4.23
N ALA A 194 -10.33 21.06 3.67
CA ALA A 194 -10.17 20.59 2.30
C ALA A 194 -10.82 19.21 2.10
N PHE A 195 -10.55 18.24 2.98
CA PHE A 195 -11.21 16.93 2.91
C PHE A 195 -12.73 17.04 3.00
N LEU A 196 -13.25 17.85 3.92
CA LEU A 196 -14.70 18.11 4.04
C LEU A 196 -15.27 18.75 2.77
N PHE A 197 -14.55 19.69 2.16
CA PHE A 197 -14.94 20.32 0.90
C PHE A 197 -15.05 19.30 -0.25
N PHE A 198 -14.20 18.28 -0.28
CA PHE A 198 -14.27 17.16 -1.21
C PHE A 198 -15.20 16.01 -0.75
N GLY A 199 -15.97 16.21 0.32
CA GLY A 199 -16.93 15.21 0.82
C GLY A 199 -16.31 14.04 1.59
N ILE A 200 -15.03 14.13 1.97
CA ILE A 200 -14.32 13.13 2.78
C ILE A 200 -14.41 13.53 4.25
N LEU A 201 -15.22 12.81 5.02
CA LEU A 201 -15.50 13.15 6.42
C LEU A 201 -14.41 12.73 7.41
N SER A 202 -13.52 11.82 7.01
CA SER A 202 -12.48 11.24 7.86
C SER A 202 -11.10 11.39 7.22
N GLY A 203 -10.57 12.61 7.24
CA GLY A 203 -9.20 12.87 6.82
C GLY A 203 -8.20 12.10 7.68
N THR A 204 -7.31 11.35 7.03
CA THR A 204 -6.19 10.66 7.66
C THR A 204 -4.89 11.41 7.40
N GLU A 205 -3.98 11.38 8.37
CA GLU A 205 -2.64 11.95 8.29
C GLU A 205 -1.58 10.87 8.52
N GLU A 206 -0.41 11.05 7.91
CA GLU A 206 0.75 10.18 8.12
C GLU A 206 1.37 10.37 9.50
N ASN A 207 1.76 9.26 10.12
CA ASN A 207 2.34 9.26 11.45
C ASN A 207 3.87 9.39 11.39
N PRO A 208 4.47 10.53 11.80
CA PRO A 208 5.93 10.68 11.85
C PRO A 208 6.59 9.77 12.90
N GLU A 209 5.84 9.31 13.90
CA GLU A 209 6.33 8.42 14.95
C GLU A 209 6.28 6.94 14.55
N PHE A 210 5.81 6.60 13.35
CA PHE A 210 5.67 5.21 12.89
C PHE A 210 6.99 4.43 13.04
N LEU A 211 8.07 4.94 12.46
CA LEU A 211 9.38 4.27 12.44
C LEU A 211 9.97 4.10 13.85
N LYS A 212 9.89 5.14 14.68
CA LYS A 212 10.39 5.10 16.07
C LYS A 212 9.70 4.01 16.89
N ILE A 213 8.38 3.85 16.70
CA ILE A 213 7.61 2.83 17.40
C ILE A 213 8.00 1.43 16.88
N VAL A 214 8.17 1.25 15.56
CA VAL A 214 8.65 -0.02 15.00
C VAL A 214 10.03 -0.37 15.57
N GLU A 215 10.98 0.56 15.56
CA GLU A 215 12.35 0.32 16.06
C GLU A 215 12.37 -0.04 17.57
N SER A 216 11.43 0.51 18.36
CA SER A 216 11.31 0.16 19.78
C SER A 216 10.74 -1.23 20.04
N LYS A 217 9.96 -1.78 19.09
CA LYS A 217 9.24 -3.06 19.24
C LYS A 217 9.90 -4.21 18.47
N LEU A 218 10.63 -3.91 17.40
CA LEU A 218 11.14 -4.88 16.43
C LEU A 218 12.59 -4.57 16.05
N GLU A 219 13.41 -5.62 16.10
CA GLU A 219 14.79 -5.60 15.63
C GLU A 219 14.85 -5.55 14.09
N LYS A 220 15.94 -5.02 13.53
CA LYS A 220 16.07 -4.77 12.07
C LYS A 220 16.18 -6.06 11.24
N ASP A 221 16.64 -7.13 11.84
CA ASP A 221 16.77 -8.47 11.26
C ASP A 221 15.56 -9.38 11.55
N ALA A 222 14.60 -8.92 12.37
CA ALA A 222 13.39 -9.66 12.68
C ALA A 222 12.57 -9.97 11.41
N LYS A 223 11.90 -11.12 11.42
CA LYS A 223 11.05 -11.56 10.31
C LYS A 223 9.65 -10.96 10.46
N ILE A 224 9.31 -10.01 9.60
CA ILE A 224 8.10 -9.18 9.74
C ILE A 224 7.15 -9.44 8.58
N ILE A 225 5.88 -9.70 8.88
CA ILE A 225 4.79 -9.77 7.90
C ILE A 225 3.91 -8.53 8.09
N VAL A 226 3.90 -7.64 7.11
CA VAL A 226 3.11 -6.40 7.18
C VAL A 226 1.70 -6.66 6.66
N ALA A 227 0.70 -6.26 7.44
CA ALA A 227 -0.71 -6.49 7.16
C ALA A 227 -1.54 -5.19 7.27
N CYS A 228 -2.50 -5.03 6.36
CA CYS A 228 -3.55 -4.00 6.43
C CYS A 228 -4.92 -4.63 6.14
N SER A 229 -6.02 -3.84 6.11
CA SER A 229 -7.36 -4.40 5.92
C SER A 229 -7.51 -5.14 4.58
N SER A 230 -7.29 -4.48 3.44
CA SER A 230 -7.54 -5.07 2.12
C SER A 230 -6.38 -5.89 1.55
N GLY A 231 -5.13 -5.57 1.90
CA GLY A 231 -3.92 -6.16 1.32
C GLY A 231 -3.76 -5.88 -0.18
N GLY A 232 -2.79 -5.04 -0.55
CA GLY A 232 -2.50 -4.74 -1.95
C GLY A 232 -1.84 -5.91 -2.68
N THR A 233 -1.45 -5.67 -3.93
CA THR A 233 -0.71 -6.67 -4.72
C THR A 233 0.44 -6.04 -5.48
N MET A 234 1.60 -6.69 -5.43
CA MET A 234 2.76 -6.32 -6.26
C MET A 234 2.69 -6.97 -7.66
N ARG A 235 1.77 -7.92 -7.85
CA ARG A 235 1.60 -8.63 -9.13
C ARG A 235 0.78 -7.76 -10.09
N PRO A 236 1.25 -7.58 -11.34
CA PRO A 236 0.47 -6.88 -12.35
C PRO A 236 -0.79 -7.70 -12.70
N SER A 237 -1.92 -7.02 -12.88
CA SER A 237 -3.19 -7.61 -13.31
C SER A 237 -3.77 -6.82 -14.48
N GLN A 238 -4.78 -7.36 -15.17
CA GLN A 238 -5.40 -6.70 -16.33
C GLN A 238 -5.96 -5.31 -15.97
N ASN A 239 -6.52 -5.17 -14.77
CA ASN A 239 -7.08 -3.90 -14.29
C ASN A 239 -6.01 -2.99 -13.66
N PHE A 240 -4.91 -3.56 -13.17
CA PHE A 240 -3.84 -2.85 -12.47
C PHE A 240 -2.47 -3.30 -13.02
N PRO A 241 -1.98 -2.68 -14.11
CA PRO A 241 -0.73 -3.09 -14.75
C PRO A 241 0.50 -2.92 -13.85
N GLU A 242 0.43 -2.06 -12.85
CA GLU A 242 1.49 -1.84 -11.88
C GLU A 242 1.18 -2.47 -10.51
N GLY A 243 0.13 -3.29 -10.41
CA GLY A 243 -0.39 -3.79 -9.14
C GLY A 243 -1.20 -2.74 -8.38
N GLN A 244 -1.59 -3.07 -7.15
CA GLN A 244 -2.42 -2.22 -6.32
C GLN A 244 -1.65 -1.80 -5.06
N GLN A 245 -1.45 -0.50 -4.90
CA GLN A 245 -0.89 0.09 -3.70
C GLN A 245 -1.85 -0.09 -2.51
N SER A 246 -1.29 -0.43 -1.34
CA SER A 246 -2.02 -0.51 -0.08
C SER A 246 -1.20 0.07 1.07
N ARG A 247 -1.87 0.37 2.19
CA ARG A 247 -1.23 0.82 3.44
C ARG A 247 -0.08 -0.11 3.88
N SER A 248 -0.26 -1.43 3.75
CA SER A 248 0.78 -2.41 4.09
C SER A 248 2.00 -2.35 3.16
N LEU A 249 1.82 -2.06 1.86
CA LEU A 249 2.92 -1.94 0.91
C LEU A 249 3.71 -0.64 1.12
N ILE A 250 3.02 0.45 1.48
CA ILE A 250 3.66 1.71 1.87
C ILE A 250 4.49 1.51 3.15
N ALA A 251 3.92 0.83 4.15
CA ALA A 251 4.65 0.49 5.36
C ALA A 251 5.85 -0.44 5.08
N ALA A 252 5.69 -1.46 4.23
CA ALA A 252 6.80 -2.32 3.82
C ALA A 252 7.91 -1.51 3.13
N TYR A 253 7.55 -0.54 2.28
CA TYR A 253 8.49 0.36 1.63
C TYR A 253 9.29 1.17 2.66
N LEU A 254 8.60 1.79 3.62
CA LEU A 254 9.23 2.53 4.72
C LEU A 254 10.19 1.66 5.53
N LEU A 255 9.80 0.43 5.87
CA LEU A 255 10.68 -0.49 6.60
C LEU A 255 11.93 -0.84 5.79
N VAL A 256 11.77 -1.15 4.50
CA VAL A 256 12.90 -1.50 3.64
C VAL A 256 13.88 -0.32 3.46
N LEU A 257 13.37 0.90 3.36
CA LEU A 257 14.21 2.12 3.34
C LEU A 257 15.01 2.27 4.64
N ASN A 258 14.45 1.90 5.79
CA ASN A 258 15.10 1.98 7.10
C ASN A 258 16.02 0.78 7.41
N GLY A 259 16.29 -0.06 6.42
CA GLY A 259 17.27 -1.14 6.50
C GLY A 259 16.73 -2.47 7.01
N TYR A 260 15.41 -2.65 7.11
CA TYR A 260 14.82 -3.94 7.43
C TYR A 260 14.99 -4.92 6.26
N THR A 261 15.59 -6.08 6.52
CA THR A 261 15.94 -7.04 5.46
C THR A 261 14.88 -8.11 5.24
N ASN A 262 14.15 -8.50 6.30
CA ASN A 262 13.24 -9.64 6.30
C ASN A 262 11.78 -9.18 6.34
N VAL A 263 11.39 -8.38 5.35
CA VAL A 263 10.03 -7.84 5.22
C VAL A 263 9.20 -8.66 4.23
N PHE A 264 8.01 -9.03 4.66
CA PHE A 264 7.02 -9.79 3.91
C PHE A 264 5.70 -9.02 3.89
N HIS A 265 4.91 -9.20 2.84
CA HIS A 265 3.62 -8.54 2.67
C HIS A 265 2.50 -9.57 2.69
N LEU A 266 1.45 -9.33 3.48
CA LEU A 266 0.27 -10.19 3.51
C LEU A 266 -0.66 -9.89 2.32
N GLU A 267 -0.74 -10.82 1.37
CA GLU A 267 -1.63 -10.73 0.21
C GLU A 267 -3.10 -10.92 0.65
N GLY A 268 -4.02 -10.11 0.12
CA GLY A 268 -5.45 -10.13 0.50
C GLY A 268 -5.77 -9.57 1.89
N GLY A 269 -4.75 -9.23 2.68
CA GLY A 269 -4.86 -8.50 3.93
C GLY A 269 -5.64 -9.24 5.03
N LEU A 270 -5.98 -8.49 6.07
CA LEU A 270 -6.70 -9.02 7.22
C LEU A 270 -8.16 -9.34 6.90
N SER A 271 -8.77 -8.68 5.92
CA SER A 271 -10.10 -9.05 5.45
C SER A 271 -10.13 -10.51 4.98
N THR A 272 -9.11 -10.96 4.23
CA THR A 272 -9.02 -12.37 3.82
C THR A 272 -8.73 -13.29 5.00
N TRP A 273 -7.89 -12.86 5.95
CA TRP A 273 -7.63 -13.60 7.20
C TRP A 273 -8.92 -13.93 7.97
N PHE A 274 -9.78 -12.94 8.16
CA PHE A 274 -11.04 -13.14 8.86
C PHE A 274 -12.05 -13.95 8.03
N ASN A 275 -12.10 -13.73 6.71
CA ASN A 275 -12.98 -14.49 5.82
C ASN A 275 -12.63 -15.99 5.76
N GLU A 276 -11.35 -16.34 5.89
CA GLU A 276 -10.90 -17.74 5.95
C GLU A 276 -11.09 -18.38 7.33
N GLY A 277 -11.56 -17.63 8.33
CA GLY A 277 -11.83 -18.14 9.68
C GLY A 277 -10.57 -18.50 10.47
N LEU A 278 -9.44 -17.82 10.18
CA LEU A 278 -8.18 -18.02 10.89
C LEU A 278 -8.23 -17.44 12.32
N PRO A 279 -7.36 -17.91 13.25
CA PRO A 279 -7.37 -17.46 14.63
C PRO A 279 -7.17 -15.94 14.72
N SER A 280 -8.06 -15.29 15.46
CA SER A 280 -8.03 -13.86 15.74
C SER A 280 -8.44 -13.61 17.19
N VAL A 281 -7.95 -12.50 17.72
CA VAL A 281 -8.21 -12.03 19.08
C VAL A 281 -8.74 -10.61 19.01
N ALA A 282 -9.57 -10.25 19.99
CA ALA A 282 -10.07 -8.90 20.19
C ALA A 282 -9.51 -8.39 21.52
N GLU A 283 -9.16 -7.10 21.58
CA GLU A 283 -8.80 -6.42 22.82
C GLU A 283 -10.05 -5.68 23.33
N GLU A 284 -10.48 -6.02 24.55
CA GLU A 284 -11.56 -5.31 25.27
C GLU A 284 -11.10 -3.97 25.86
#